data_AF-A0A0U5G5R8-F1
#
_entry.id   AF-A0A0U5G5R8-F1
#
_cell.length_a   1.000
_cell.length_b   1.000
_cell.length_c   1.000
_cell.angle_alpha   90.00
_cell.angle_beta   90.00
_cell.angle_gamma   90.00
#
_symmetry.space_group_name_H-M   'P 1'
#
loop_
_entity.id
_entity.type
_entity.pdbx_description
1 polymer ?
#
loop_
_entity_poly.entity_id
_entity_poly.type
_entity_poly.pdbx_seq_one_letter_code
_entity_poly.pdbx_strand_id
1 'polypeptide(L)'
;MVQSRLRSCRETAPLFRVGYGFFNLPSVTNITGCLSVGNYLPSGLTDIQLPDLEHVGDFQLSGVKSASLPRLPVVEKSDEIHAPVNGSCHFPSLITVERISISGNLSSVAFEALQNASSITIENRTSDECLLRNLTTTVVDISFPVLERVGETHLRGNISSFSAPELTTIAPRGNYDTAMIWVESYEPGLSVDLPKLAFVNGSVAFEGVINSVSLPMLRNVTGNFNLQTSSAEPIAIDLAIEYTNEVEVRGNIDSVALPGLRNYSTIRVYVDDAFDCGGLGEQLNGTVTPPAIHYENFFCSGAESFSSTWGAVFGAAVIVGFWNIII
;
A
#
# COMPACT_ATOMS: atom_id res chain seq x y z
N MET A 1 -33.63 22.16 20.80
CA MET A 1 -32.22 21.88 20.49
C MET A 1 -31.75 20.80 21.47
N VAL A 2 -31.81 19.53 21.08
CA VAL A 2 -31.40 18.42 21.95
C VAL A 2 -29.90 18.24 21.76
N GLN A 3 -29.12 18.77 22.69
CA GLN A 3 -27.67 18.62 22.70
C GLN A 3 -27.35 17.26 23.35
N SER A 4 -27.43 16.18 22.58
CA SER A 4 -27.06 14.84 23.06
C SER A 4 -25.54 14.74 23.20
N ARG A 5 -25.02 14.87 24.42
CA ARG A 5 -23.60 14.61 24.73
C ARG A 5 -23.38 13.10 24.85
N LEU A 6 -22.60 12.53 23.94
CA LEU A 6 -22.21 11.12 23.95
C LEU A 6 -20.84 10.96 24.62
N ARG A 7 -20.74 10.08 25.63
CA ARG A 7 -19.52 9.88 26.45
C ARG A 7 -18.56 8.83 25.86
N SER A 8 -17.32 8.87 26.34
CA SER A 8 -16.12 8.14 25.89
C SER A 8 -16.11 6.62 26.16
N CYS A 9 -15.66 5.81 25.20
CA CYS A 9 -15.75 4.34 25.20
C CYS A 9 -14.72 3.59 26.07
N ARG A 10 -13.91 4.27 26.89
CA ARG A 10 -13.07 3.58 27.89
C ARG A 10 -13.76 3.32 29.23
N GLU A 11 -14.93 3.92 29.47
CA GLU A 11 -15.75 3.68 30.65
C GLU A 11 -17.21 3.56 30.24
N THR A 12 -17.70 2.34 29.97
CA THR A 12 -19.14 2.04 29.80
C THR A 12 -19.95 3.16 29.13
N ALA A 13 -19.49 3.61 27.95
CA ALA A 13 -20.25 4.58 27.17
C ALA A 13 -21.54 3.95 26.64
N PRO A 14 -22.59 4.75 26.42
CA PRO A 14 -23.81 4.26 25.78
C PRO A 14 -23.47 3.73 24.39
N LEU A 15 -23.48 2.41 24.24
CA LEU A 15 -23.38 1.72 22.97
C LEU A 15 -24.67 1.97 22.18
N PHE A 16 -24.60 2.76 21.11
CA PHE A 16 -25.72 2.95 20.19
C PHE A 16 -25.80 1.76 19.24
N ARG A 17 -26.68 0.80 19.54
CA ARG A 17 -27.01 -0.27 18.60
C ARG A 17 -28.14 0.19 17.69
N VAL A 18 -27.81 0.42 16.42
CA VAL A 18 -28.79 0.70 15.38
C VAL A 18 -29.14 -0.61 14.68
N GLY A 19 -30.43 -0.94 14.63
CA GLY A 19 -30.93 -2.09 13.85
C GLY A 19 -31.10 -1.74 12.36
N TYR A 20 -31.30 -2.78 11.54
CA TYR A 20 -31.56 -2.77 10.08
C TYR A 20 -32.06 -1.45 9.45
N GLY A 21 -31.52 -1.11 8.28
CA GLY A 21 -32.00 -0.03 7.41
C GLY A 21 -31.06 1.16 7.28
N PHE A 22 -31.63 2.37 7.35
CA PHE A 22 -30.95 3.64 7.13
C PHE A 22 -30.75 4.37 8.47
N PHE A 23 -29.51 4.75 8.78
CA PHE A 23 -29.19 5.53 9.97
C PHE A 23 -28.80 6.96 9.60
N ASN A 24 -29.56 7.92 10.08
CA ASN A 24 -29.30 9.33 9.84
C ASN A 24 -29.44 10.14 11.12
N LEU A 25 -28.39 10.87 11.46
CA LEU A 25 -28.37 11.79 12.60
C LEU A 25 -28.07 13.21 12.09
N PRO A 26 -29.07 13.92 11.53
CA PRO A 26 -28.90 15.31 11.17
C PRO A 26 -28.66 16.16 12.43
N SER A 27 -27.97 17.29 12.28
CA SER A 27 -27.65 18.24 13.35
C SER A 27 -26.71 17.74 14.46
N VAL A 28 -26.20 16.51 14.38
CA VAL A 28 -25.12 16.05 15.28
C VAL A 28 -23.80 16.52 14.72
N THR A 29 -23.21 17.54 15.36
CA THR A 29 -21.93 18.13 14.92
C THR A 29 -20.71 17.57 15.63
N ASN A 30 -20.87 16.97 16.81
CA ASN A 30 -19.75 16.55 17.64
C ASN A 30 -20.06 15.27 18.41
N ILE A 31 -19.20 14.26 18.25
CA ILE A 31 -19.18 13.01 19.01
C ILE A 31 -17.78 12.85 19.63
N THR A 32 -17.61 13.24 20.88
CA THR A 32 -16.31 13.10 21.59
C THR A 32 -15.95 11.65 21.98
N GLY A 33 -16.90 10.72 21.83
CA GLY A 33 -16.71 9.30 22.14
C GLY A 33 -16.30 8.47 20.91
N CYS A 34 -16.46 7.15 21.02
CA CYS A 34 -16.43 6.27 19.85
C CYS A 34 -17.86 6.07 19.34
N LEU A 35 -18.06 6.31 18.05
CA LEU A 35 -19.27 5.91 17.34
C LEU A 35 -19.01 4.55 16.71
N SER A 36 -19.51 3.50 17.34
CA SER A 36 -19.43 2.13 16.85
C SER A 36 -20.79 1.68 16.33
N VAL A 37 -20.85 1.26 15.06
CA VAL A 37 -22.06 0.77 14.40
C VAL A 37 -21.77 -0.59 13.78
N GLY A 38 -22.57 -1.60 14.16
CA GLY A 38 -22.40 -2.97 13.70
C GLY A 38 -21.71 -3.86 14.72
N ASN A 39 -22.07 -5.15 14.73
CA ASN A 39 -21.39 -6.18 15.51
C ASN A 39 -21.68 -7.55 14.87
N TYR A 40 -20.71 -8.04 14.08
CA TYR A 40 -20.46 -9.45 13.75
C TYR A 40 -21.46 -10.24 12.88
N LEU A 41 -22.59 -9.67 12.47
CA LEU A 41 -23.56 -10.32 11.58
C LEU A 41 -24.06 -9.28 10.58
N PRO A 42 -24.65 -9.68 9.43
CA PRO A 42 -25.27 -8.73 8.51
C PRO A 42 -26.34 -7.93 9.28
N SER A 43 -25.95 -6.73 9.72
CA SER A 43 -26.76 -5.79 10.51
C SER A 43 -27.98 -5.32 9.73
N GLY A 44 -27.97 -5.59 8.42
CA GLY A 44 -28.85 -5.05 7.41
C GLY A 44 -28.91 -3.54 7.42
N LEU A 45 -27.93 -2.89 8.04
CA LEU A 45 -27.73 -1.46 7.95
C LEU A 45 -27.13 -1.17 6.57
N THR A 46 -27.89 -0.49 5.72
CA THR A 46 -27.45 -0.21 4.36
C THR A 46 -26.66 1.09 4.31
N ASP A 47 -27.04 2.11 5.08
CA ASP A 47 -26.48 3.44 4.90
C ASP A 47 -26.37 4.19 6.23
N ILE A 48 -25.27 4.91 6.40
CA ILE A 48 -25.06 5.86 7.50
C ILE A 48 -24.82 7.25 6.93
N GLN A 49 -25.63 8.21 7.38
CA GLN A 49 -25.50 9.62 7.03
C GLN A 49 -25.35 10.47 8.28
N LEU A 50 -24.25 11.20 8.34
CA LEU A 50 -23.93 12.15 9.40
C LEU A 50 -23.57 13.50 8.75
N PRO A 51 -24.54 14.16 8.07
CA PRO A 51 -24.26 15.27 7.16
C PRO A 51 -23.65 16.48 7.85
N ASP A 52 -23.93 16.66 9.14
CA ASP A 52 -23.48 17.80 9.94
C ASP A 52 -22.31 17.48 10.87
N LEU A 53 -21.77 16.26 10.85
CA LEU A 53 -20.75 15.84 11.80
C LEU A 53 -19.40 16.48 11.45
N GLU A 54 -18.87 17.26 12.38
CA GLU A 54 -17.63 18.03 12.26
C GLU A 54 -16.52 17.46 13.15
N HIS A 55 -16.84 16.60 14.11
CA HIS A 55 -15.87 16.01 15.01
C HIS A 55 -16.32 14.64 15.50
N VAL A 56 -15.44 13.65 15.39
CA VAL A 56 -15.61 12.33 16.00
C VAL A 56 -14.30 11.92 16.67
N GLY A 57 -14.40 11.42 17.90
CA GLY A 57 -13.24 10.95 18.64
C GLY A 57 -12.67 9.66 18.04
N ASP A 58 -13.54 8.69 17.76
CA ASP A 58 -13.22 7.38 17.17
C ASP A 58 -14.47 6.90 16.39
N PHE A 59 -14.27 6.28 15.23
CA PHE A 59 -15.36 5.86 14.35
C PHE A 59 -15.16 4.42 13.87
N GLN A 60 -16.09 3.56 14.23
CA GLN A 60 -16.08 2.14 13.87
C GLN A 60 -17.36 1.77 13.15
N LEU A 61 -17.26 1.43 11.88
CA LEU A 61 -18.40 0.95 11.10
C LEU A 61 -18.17 -0.51 10.72
N SER A 62 -19.20 -1.33 10.86
CA SER A 62 -19.17 -2.71 10.43
C SER A 62 -20.49 -3.11 9.77
N GLY A 63 -20.38 -3.68 8.57
CA GLY A 63 -21.53 -4.18 7.82
C GLY A 63 -22.41 -3.09 7.23
N VAL A 64 -21.84 -1.91 6.93
CA VAL A 64 -22.55 -0.73 6.38
C VAL A 64 -22.25 -0.53 4.90
N LYS A 65 -23.24 -0.65 4.02
CA LYS A 65 -23.02 -0.56 2.56
C LYS A 65 -22.53 0.82 2.12
N SER A 66 -23.04 1.90 2.71
CA SER A 66 -22.52 3.24 2.42
C SER A 66 -22.37 4.08 3.68
N ALA A 67 -21.27 4.84 3.75
CA ALA A 67 -21.04 5.81 4.81
C ALA A 67 -20.69 7.16 4.19
N SER A 68 -21.43 8.20 4.58
CA SER A 68 -21.23 9.57 4.12
C SER A 68 -21.17 10.54 5.28
N LEU A 69 -20.00 11.18 5.43
CA LEU A 69 -19.68 12.14 6.48
C LEU A 69 -19.08 13.41 5.84
N PRO A 70 -19.87 14.15 5.04
CA PRO A 70 -19.36 15.16 4.11
C PRO A 70 -18.70 16.37 4.78
N ARG A 71 -18.94 16.61 6.08
CA ARG A 71 -18.40 17.78 6.82
C ARG A 71 -17.33 17.41 7.85
N LEU A 72 -16.93 16.15 7.94
CA LEU A 72 -15.97 15.67 8.93
C LEU A 72 -14.54 16.03 8.49
N PRO A 73 -13.85 16.98 9.14
CA PRO A 73 -12.53 17.44 8.70
C PRO A 73 -11.37 16.70 9.37
N VAL A 74 -11.57 16.21 10.60
CA VAL A 74 -10.53 15.62 11.43
C VAL A 74 -11.13 14.48 12.22
N VAL A 75 -10.37 13.38 12.29
CA VAL A 75 -10.63 12.29 13.23
C VAL A 75 -9.39 12.12 14.11
N GLU A 76 -9.60 12.24 15.42
CA GLU A 76 -8.50 12.25 16.39
C GLU A 76 -7.87 10.88 16.61
N LYS A 77 -8.64 9.80 16.48
CA LYS A 77 -8.18 8.41 16.71
C LYS A 77 -8.58 7.50 15.56
N SER A 78 -8.18 6.23 15.66
CA SER A 78 -8.45 5.18 14.67
C SER A 78 -9.88 5.17 14.15
N ASP A 79 -10.01 5.22 12.82
CA ASP A 79 -11.21 4.86 12.10
C ASP A 79 -11.07 3.42 11.57
N GLU A 80 -12.05 2.58 11.86
CA GLU A 80 -12.16 1.25 11.26
C GLU A 80 -13.51 1.09 10.59
N ILE A 81 -13.51 1.00 9.27
CA ILE A 81 -14.68 0.94 8.42
C ILE A 81 -14.66 -0.40 7.69
N HIS A 82 -15.39 -1.37 8.21
CA HIS A 82 -15.69 -2.60 7.49
C HIS A 82 -16.94 -2.41 6.64
N ALA A 83 -16.72 -2.22 5.34
CA ALA A 83 -17.77 -2.16 4.34
C ALA A 83 -18.22 -3.58 3.94
N PRO A 84 -19.51 -3.84 3.76
CA PRO A 84 -20.06 -5.09 3.25
C PRO A 84 -19.91 -5.12 1.71
N VAL A 85 -20.58 -6.08 1.08
CA VAL A 85 -20.50 -6.30 -0.37
C VAL A 85 -20.94 -5.06 -1.16
N ASN A 86 -20.09 -4.60 -2.09
CA ASN A 86 -20.27 -3.40 -2.92
C ASN A 86 -20.40 -2.12 -2.10
N GLY A 87 -19.59 -2.00 -1.06
CA GLY A 87 -19.60 -0.82 -0.22
C GLY A 87 -18.96 0.40 -0.90
N SER A 88 -19.37 1.60 -0.49
CA SER A 88 -18.72 2.85 -0.88
C SER A 88 -18.50 3.76 0.32
N CYS A 89 -17.35 4.43 0.32
CA CYS A 89 -16.89 5.29 1.41
C CYS A 89 -16.54 6.67 0.84
N HIS A 90 -17.18 7.72 1.34
CA HIS A 90 -16.95 9.08 0.84
C HIS A 90 -16.74 10.08 1.99
N PHE A 91 -15.52 10.61 2.06
CA PHE A 91 -15.06 11.54 3.11
C PHE A 91 -14.44 12.80 2.48
N PRO A 92 -15.24 13.64 1.78
CA PRO A 92 -14.72 14.74 0.96
C PRO A 92 -14.03 15.84 1.77
N SER A 93 -14.41 16.02 3.03
CA SER A 93 -13.82 17.06 3.88
C SER A 93 -12.69 16.56 4.78
N LEU A 94 -12.38 15.27 4.81
CA LEU A 94 -11.42 14.72 5.77
C LEU A 94 -10.00 15.17 5.41
N ILE A 95 -9.40 16.02 6.24
CA ILE A 95 -8.08 16.64 6.01
C ILE A 95 -6.96 15.86 6.68
N THR A 96 -7.20 15.42 7.92
CA THR A 96 -6.20 14.72 8.74
C THR A 96 -6.84 13.60 9.53
N VAL A 97 -6.14 12.47 9.57
CA VAL A 97 -6.56 11.27 10.29
C VAL A 97 -5.37 10.60 10.97
N GLU A 98 -5.57 9.99 12.14
CA GLU A 98 -4.55 9.14 12.72
C GLU A 98 -4.44 7.83 11.91
N ARG A 99 -5.53 7.06 11.85
CA ARG A 99 -5.59 5.79 11.13
C ARG A 99 -6.92 5.65 10.40
N ILE A 100 -6.89 5.22 9.16
CA ILE A 100 -8.06 4.75 8.41
C ILE A 100 -7.82 3.28 8.09
N SER A 101 -8.76 2.42 8.43
CA SER A 101 -8.82 1.04 7.97
C SER A 101 -10.13 0.83 7.23
N ILE A 102 -10.10 0.53 5.93
CA ILE A 102 -11.28 0.18 5.14
C ILE A 102 -11.11 -1.25 4.65
N SER A 103 -12.07 -2.13 4.93
CA SER A 103 -12.04 -3.51 4.42
C SER A 103 -13.39 -3.92 3.85
N GLY A 104 -13.42 -4.71 2.77
CA GLY A 104 -14.65 -5.25 2.20
C GLY A 104 -14.55 -5.52 0.71
N ASN A 105 -15.70 -5.73 0.05
CA ASN A 105 -15.80 -5.71 -1.41
C ASN A 105 -16.20 -4.29 -1.83
N LEU A 106 -15.20 -3.46 -2.09
CA LEU A 106 -15.32 -2.01 -2.27
C LEU A 106 -15.64 -1.68 -3.72
N SER A 107 -16.62 -0.81 -3.93
CA SER A 107 -16.95 -0.26 -5.25
C SER A 107 -16.27 1.09 -5.49
N SER A 108 -16.11 1.90 -4.43
CA SER A 108 -15.36 3.16 -4.48
C SER A 108 -14.91 3.61 -3.09
N VAL A 109 -13.75 4.27 -3.05
CA VAL A 109 -13.21 4.93 -1.86
C VAL A 109 -12.67 6.30 -2.29
N ALA A 110 -13.13 7.38 -1.66
CA ALA A 110 -12.73 8.74 -2.05
C ALA A 110 -12.39 9.62 -0.84
N PHE A 111 -11.22 10.26 -0.92
CA PHE A 111 -10.65 11.16 0.09
C PHE A 111 -10.11 12.44 -0.57
N GLU A 112 -11.00 13.31 -1.01
CA GLU A 112 -10.64 14.48 -1.84
C GLU A 112 -9.79 15.53 -1.12
N ALA A 113 -9.94 15.64 0.20
CA ALA A 113 -9.24 16.64 1.02
C ALA A 113 -8.13 16.05 1.92
N LEU A 114 -7.89 14.74 1.88
CA LEU A 114 -6.98 14.09 2.83
C LEU A 114 -5.54 14.45 2.52
N GLN A 115 -4.96 15.31 3.35
CA GLN A 115 -3.58 15.79 3.21
C GLN A 115 -2.60 14.96 4.05
N ASN A 116 -3.07 14.42 5.18
CA ASN A 116 -2.21 13.86 6.21
C ASN A 116 -2.85 12.62 6.85
N ALA A 117 -2.11 11.51 6.87
CA ALA A 117 -2.50 10.30 7.61
C ALA A 117 -1.30 9.73 8.39
N SER A 118 -1.54 9.06 9.52
CA SER A 118 -0.47 8.26 10.15
C SER A 118 -0.48 6.83 9.61
N SER A 119 -1.66 6.25 9.40
CA SER A 119 -1.81 4.93 8.79
C SER A 119 -3.04 4.88 7.88
N ILE A 120 -2.90 4.27 6.70
CA ILE A 120 -3.98 3.99 5.75
C ILE A 120 -3.93 2.51 5.43
N THR A 121 -5.00 1.78 5.76
CA THR A 121 -5.19 0.39 5.37
C THR A 121 -6.43 0.29 4.50
N ILE A 122 -6.31 -0.27 3.29
CA ILE A 122 -7.44 -0.55 2.41
C ILE A 122 -7.33 -1.99 1.92
N GLU A 123 -8.28 -2.82 2.33
CA GLU A 123 -8.37 -4.22 1.93
C GLU A 123 -9.64 -4.45 1.07
N ASN A 124 -9.49 -4.40 -0.25
CA ASN A 124 -10.55 -4.78 -1.20
C ASN A 124 -10.59 -6.31 -1.38
N ARG A 125 -10.94 -7.03 -0.31
CA ARG A 125 -11.09 -8.48 -0.27
C ARG A 125 -12.26 -8.87 0.63
N THR A 126 -12.89 -10.01 0.36
CA THR A 126 -13.87 -10.59 1.28
C THR A 126 -13.15 -11.19 2.49
N SER A 127 -13.59 -10.85 3.70
CA SER A 127 -12.97 -11.25 4.97
C SER A 127 -13.06 -12.75 5.29
N ASP A 128 -13.76 -13.55 4.48
CA ASP A 128 -13.81 -15.02 4.62
C ASP A 128 -12.51 -15.66 4.11
N GLU A 129 -11.45 -15.51 4.91
CA GLU A 129 -10.11 -16.05 4.65
C GLU A 129 -10.05 -17.59 4.54
N CYS A 130 -11.11 -18.30 4.92
CA CYS A 130 -11.03 -19.75 5.06
C CYS A 130 -11.36 -20.57 3.81
N LEU A 131 -12.18 -20.11 2.85
CA LEU A 131 -12.62 -21.00 1.75
C LEU A 131 -12.80 -20.34 0.37
N LEU A 132 -12.83 -19.01 0.26
CA LEU A 132 -13.25 -18.32 -0.97
C LEU A 132 -12.38 -17.10 -1.27
N ARG A 133 -11.06 -17.29 -1.40
CA ARG A 133 -10.07 -16.23 -1.68
C ARG A 133 -10.36 -15.38 -2.94
N ASN A 134 -11.29 -15.79 -3.80
CA ASN A 134 -11.51 -15.20 -5.12
C ASN A 134 -12.94 -14.70 -5.37
N LEU A 135 -13.73 -14.39 -4.34
CA LEU A 135 -15.10 -13.89 -4.52
C LEU A 135 -15.25 -12.36 -4.56
N THR A 136 -14.17 -11.60 -4.43
CA THR A 136 -14.26 -10.17 -4.75
C THR A 136 -14.44 -10.00 -6.24
N THR A 137 -15.60 -9.50 -6.62
CA THR A 137 -15.94 -9.20 -8.01
C THR A 137 -15.63 -7.76 -8.37
N THR A 138 -15.37 -6.90 -7.38
CA THR A 138 -15.11 -5.48 -7.63
C THR A 138 -13.62 -5.22 -7.75
N VAL A 139 -13.30 -4.29 -8.64
CA VAL A 139 -11.98 -3.70 -8.79
C VAL A 139 -12.11 -2.25 -8.34
N VAL A 140 -11.17 -1.77 -7.53
CA VAL A 140 -11.21 -0.41 -7.00
C VAL A 140 -9.99 0.39 -7.45
N ASP A 141 -10.22 1.65 -7.80
CA ASP A 141 -9.18 2.65 -7.97
C ASP A 141 -9.03 3.43 -6.66
N ILE A 142 -7.78 3.57 -6.20
CA ILE A 142 -7.46 4.27 -4.96
C ILE A 142 -6.72 5.56 -5.32
N SER A 143 -7.36 6.69 -5.04
CA SER A 143 -6.79 8.01 -5.33
C SER A 143 -6.81 8.89 -4.09
N PHE A 144 -5.67 9.53 -3.84
CA PHE A 144 -5.49 10.54 -2.81
C PHE A 144 -4.93 11.82 -3.43
N PRO A 145 -5.78 12.66 -4.04
CA PRO A 145 -5.35 13.75 -4.92
C PRO A 145 -4.51 14.82 -4.23
N VAL A 146 -4.67 15.00 -2.91
CA VAL A 146 -3.99 16.05 -2.14
C VAL A 146 -3.19 15.50 -0.95
N LEU A 147 -2.99 14.17 -0.88
CA LEU A 147 -2.23 13.55 0.23
C LEU A 147 -0.76 13.92 0.11
N GLU A 148 -0.24 14.66 1.08
CA GLU A 148 1.13 15.17 1.07
C GLU A 148 2.07 14.25 1.86
N ARG A 149 1.56 13.66 2.96
CA ARG A 149 2.34 12.85 3.90
C ARG A 149 1.51 11.72 4.51
N VAL A 150 2.10 10.53 4.54
CA VAL A 150 1.55 9.36 5.26
C VAL A 150 2.64 8.68 6.09
N GLY A 151 2.27 7.97 7.15
CA GLY A 151 3.20 7.11 7.90
C GLY A 151 3.28 5.71 7.29
N GLU A 152 2.18 4.98 7.36
CA GLU A 152 2.05 3.63 6.82
C GLU A 152 0.90 3.56 5.83
N THR A 153 1.10 2.89 4.70
CA THR A 153 0.07 2.60 3.72
C THR A 153 0.09 1.10 3.40
N HIS A 154 -1.01 0.41 3.70
CA HIS A 154 -1.20 -1.00 3.39
C HIS A 154 -2.42 -1.15 2.49
N LEU A 155 -2.19 -1.53 1.24
CA LEU A 155 -3.25 -1.74 0.25
C LEU A 155 -3.26 -3.21 -0.17
N ARG A 156 -4.43 -3.85 -0.16
CA ARG A 156 -4.53 -5.27 -0.49
C ARG A 156 -5.80 -5.59 -1.27
N GLY A 157 -5.73 -6.45 -2.28
CA GLY A 157 -6.89 -7.01 -2.98
C GLY A 157 -6.98 -6.62 -4.46
N ASN A 158 -8.20 -6.61 -5.01
CA ASN A 158 -8.43 -6.26 -6.41
C ASN A 158 -8.35 -4.74 -6.61
N ILE A 159 -7.15 -4.21 -6.84
CA ILE A 159 -6.88 -2.78 -6.97
C ILE A 159 -6.24 -2.52 -8.34
N SER A 160 -6.91 -1.75 -9.19
CA SER A 160 -6.42 -1.42 -10.54
C SER A 160 -5.40 -0.27 -10.54
N SER A 161 -5.58 0.70 -9.64
CA SER A 161 -4.67 1.85 -9.55
C SER A 161 -4.50 2.37 -8.13
N PHE A 162 -3.29 2.86 -7.86
CA PHE A 162 -2.97 3.64 -6.66
C PHE A 162 -2.26 4.92 -7.08
N SER A 163 -2.91 6.07 -6.86
CA SER A 163 -2.38 7.38 -7.20
C SER A 163 -2.43 8.36 -6.03
N ALA A 164 -1.32 9.02 -5.77
CA ALA A 164 -1.23 10.12 -4.81
C ALA A 164 -0.24 11.18 -5.35
N PRO A 165 -0.70 12.07 -6.26
CA PRO A 165 0.18 12.95 -7.02
C PRO A 165 0.92 13.99 -6.17
N GLU A 166 0.36 14.34 -5.00
CA GLU A 166 0.97 15.29 -4.06
C GLU A 166 1.80 14.62 -2.96
N LEU A 167 1.87 13.28 -2.92
CA LEU A 167 2.55 12.57 -1.86
C LEU A 167 4.06 12.75 -2.01
N THR A 168 4.68 13.42 -1.04
CA THR A 168 6.13 13.71 -1.08
C THR A 168 6.95 12.86 -0.13
N THR A 169 6.35 12.47 1.01
CA THR A 169 7.06 11.85 2.11
C THR A 169 6.23 10.75 2.76
N ILE A 170 6.89 9.63 3.02
CA ILE A 170 6.38 8.56 3.87
C ILE A 170 7.30 8.42 5.06
N ALA A 171 6.80 8.76 6.23
CA ALA A 171 7.63 8.79 7.43
C ALA A 171 6.77 8.60 8.67
N PRO A 172 7.30 7.95 9.72
CA PRO A 172 6.51 7.61 10.87
C PRO A 172 5.91 8.88 11.49
N ARG A 173 4.67 8.77 11.95
CA ARG A 173 3.92 9.86 12.56
C ARG A 173 3.19 9.29 13.77
N GLY A 174 3.33 9.94 14.92
CA GLY A 174 2.77 9.40 16.17
C GLY A 174 3.60 8.26 16.75
N ASN A 175 2.95 7.20 17.19
CA ASN A 175 3.59 6.08 17.91
C ASN A 175 3.97 4.89 17.02
N TYR A 176 3.94 5.06 15.69
CA TYR A 176 4.36 4.02 14.76
C TYR A 176 5.87 4.12 14.58
N ASP A 177 6.59 3.02 14.79
CA ASP A 177 8.05 2.98 14.68
C ASP A 177 8.52 2.79 13.23
N THR A 178 7.62 2.42 12.32
CA THR A 178 7.94 2.06 10.93
C THR A 178 7.06 2.82 9.95
N ALA A 179 7.66 3.38 8.91
CA ALA A 179 6.96 3.88 7.74
C ALA A 179 7.05 2.85 6.62
N MET A 180 5.94 2.56 5.95
CA MET A 180 5.94 1.54 4.91
C MET A 180 4.87 1.81 3.86
N ILE A 181 5.19 1.54 2.61
CA ILE A 181 4.18 1.24 1.59
C ILE A 181 4.22 -0.26 1.39
N TRP A 182 3.10 -0.93 1.61
CA TRP A 182 2.90 -2.31 1.22
C TRP A 182 1.66 -2.42 0.37
N VAL A 183 1.82 -2.86 -0.88
CA VAL A 183 0.70 -3.17 -1.75
C VAL A 183 0.76 -4.61 -2.20
N GLU A 184 -0.33 -5.36 -1.99
CA GLU A 184 -0.52 -6.72 -2.52
C GLU A 184 -1.75 -6.72 -3.44
N SER A 185 -1.53 -6.71 -4.75
CA SER A 185 -2.61 -6.64 -5.75
C SER A 185 -2.91 -7.97 -6.43
N TYR A 186 -4.17 -8.18 -6.77
CA TYR A 186 -4.65 -9.29 -7.58
C TYR A 186 -5.04 -8.81 -8.99
N GLU A 187 -5.80 -9.59 -9.75
CA GLU A 187 -6.31 -9.17 -11.07
C GLU A 187 -7.25 -7.95 -10.96
N PRO A 188 -7.23 -7.01 -11.94
CA PRO A 188 -6.54 -7.02 -13.24
C PRO A 188 -5.09 -6.53 -13.20
N GLY A 189 -4.54 -6.33 -12.02
CA GLY A 189 -3.21 -5.80 -11.80
C GLY A 189 -3.18 -4.31 -11.47
N LEU A 190 -2.15 -3.91 -10.74
CA LEU A 190 -2.00 -2.59 -10.15
C LEU A 190 -1.10 -1.68 -10.98
N SER A 191 -1.55 -0.46 -11.23
CA SER A 191 -0.68 0.66 -11.66
C SER A 191 -0.46 1.63 -10.50
N VAL A 192 0.81 1.89 -10.17
CA VAL A 192 1.19 2.83 -9.10
C VAL A 192 1.76 4.10 -9.71
N ASP A 193 1.23 5.26 -9.31
CA ASP A 193 1.72 6.57 -9.72
C ASP A 193 1.86 7.54 -8.54
N LEU A 194 3.11 7.73 -8.08
CA LEU A 194 3.46 8.63 -6.98
C LEU A 194 4.55 9.62 -7.46
N PRO A 195 4.23 10.52 -8.40
CA PRO A 195 5.21 11.31 -9.14
C PRO A 195 6.06 12.23 -8.28
N LYS A 196 5.54 12.68 -7.13
CA LYS A 196 6.24 13.58 -6.19
C LYS A 196 6.88 12.87 -5.00
N LEU A 197 6.72 11.55 -4.88
CA LEU A 197 7.24 10.81 -3.73
C LEU A 197 8.77 10.84 -3.78
N ALA A 198 9.39 11.51 -2.82
CA ALA A 198 10.83 11.73 -2.81
C ALA A 198 11.56 10.95 -1.71
N PHE A 199 10.86 10.69 -0.59
CA PHE A 199 11.45 10.12 0.61
C PHE A 199 10.53 9.10 1.31
N VAL A 200 11.08 7.93 1.63
CA VAL A 200 10.45 6.89 2.44
C VAL A 200 11.37 6.54 3.62
N ASN A 201 10.96 6.90 4.82
CA ASN A 201 11.66 6.53 6.06
C ASN A 201 11.24 5.13 6.54
N GLY A 202 11.49 4.13 5.70
CA GLY A 202 11.28 2.72 5.96
C GLY A 202 11.24 1.97 4.64
N SER A 203 10.30 1.05 4.46
CA SER A 203 10.31 0.12 3.31
C SER A 203 9.21 0.41 2.28
N VAL A 204 9.48 0.01 1.05
CA VAL A 204 8.52 -0.01 -0.07
C VAL A 204 8.40 -1.45 -0.54
N ALA A 205 7.20 -1.99 -0.57
CA ALA A 205 6.90 -3.34 -1.03
C ALA A 205 5.70 -3.33 -1.99
N PHE A 206 5.91 -3.81 -3.21
CA PHE A 206 4.86 -4.05 -4.20
C PHE A 206 4.85 -5.53 -4.55
N GLU A 207 3.73 -6.20 -4.30
CA GLU A 207 3.55 -7.64 -4.47
C GLU A 207 2.30 -7.95 -5.30
N GLY A 208 2.34 -9.06 -6.05
CA GLY A 208 1.19 -9.59 -6.80
C GLY A 208 1.17 -9.17 -8.26
N VAL A 209 -0.02 -8.97 -8.85
CA VAL A 209 -0.11 -8.58 -10.28
C VAL A 209 0.17 -7.09 -10.40
N ILE A 210 1.37 -6.72 -10.84
CA ILE A 210 1.76 -5.32 -11.03
C ILE A 210 1.81 -5.02 -12.53
N ASN A 211 1.21 -3.92 -12.95
CA ASN A 211 1.21 -3.49 -14.35
C ASN A 211 2.24 -2.38 -14.59
N SER A 212 2.39 -1.46 -13.64
CA SER A 212 3.37 -0.38 -13.72
C SER A 212 3.67 0.23 -12.35
N VAL A 213 4.87 0.77 -12.19
CA VAL A 213 5.30 1.52 -11.00
C VAL A 213 6.03 2.78 -11.44
N SER A 214 5.46 3.95 -11.15
CA SER A 214 6.00 5.27 -11.49
C SER A 214 6.38 6.03 -10.21
N LEU A 215 7.68 6.12 -9.94
CA LEU A 215 8.27 6.79 -8.76
C LEU A 215 9.45 7.70 -9.16
N PRO A 216 9.28 8.61 -10.14
CA PRO A 216 10.38 9.34 -10.78
C PRO A 216 11.16 10.26 -9.83
N MET A 217 10.56 10.70 -8.73
CA MET A 217 11.20 11.57 -7.74
C MET A 217 11.77 10.80 -6.55
N LEU A 218 11.58 9.48 -6.45
CA LEU A 218 11.99 8.72 -5.27
C LEU A 218 13.51 8.63 -5.21
N ARG A 219 14.12 9.35 -4.27
CA ARG A 219 15.58 9.40 -4.09
C ARG A 219 16.07 8.59 -2.90
N ASN A 220 15.28 8.47 -1.84
CA ASN A 220 15.77 7.90 -0.60
C ASN A 220 14.72 7.02 0.07
N VAL A 221 15.10 5.76 0.29
CA VAL A 221 14.37 4.74 1.04
C VAL A 221 15.29 4.32 2.18
N THR A 222 14.93 4.51 3.44
CA THR A 222 15.84 4.13 4.55
C THR A 222 15.82 2.63 4.87
N GLY A 223 14.80 1.92 4.39
CA GLY A 223 14.63 0.48 4.51
C GLY A 223 14.89 -0.25 3.19
N ASN A 224 13.99 -1.16 2.84
CA ASN A 224 14.13 -2.01 1.65
C ASN A 224 13.17 -1.55 0.54
N PHE A 225 13.59 -1.71 -0.71
CA PHE A 225 12.73 -1.59 -1.87
C PHE A 225 12.51 -2.99 -2.45
N ASN A 226 11.28 -3.50 -2.34
CA ASN A 226 10.90 -4.83 -2.78
C ASN A 226 9.81 -4.72 -3.85
N LEU A 227 10.04 -5.35 -4.99
CA LEU A 227 9.06 -5.52 -6.05
C LEU A 227 9.00 -7.00 -6.41
N GLN A 228 7.84 -7.63 -6.19
CA GLN A 228 7.57 -8.99 -6.59
C GLN A 228 6.31 -9.04 -7.43
N THR A 229 6.49 -9.10 -8.75
CA THR A 229 5.37 -9.18 -9.69
C THR A 229 5.08 -10.62 -10.09
N SER A 230 3.80 -10.96 -10.22
CA SER A 230 3.31 -12.17 -10.86
C SER A 230 2.55 -11.84 -12.16
N SER A 231 2.81 -10.66 -12.74
CA SER A 231 2.19 -10.25 -14.00
C SER A 231 2.68 -11.11 -15.15
N ALA A 232 1.77 -11.40 -16.09
CA ALA A 232 2.11 -12.13 -17.31
C ALA A 232 2.89 -11.25 -18.30
N GLU A 233 2.68 -9.93 -18.27
CA GLU A 233 3.39 -8.97 -19.12
C GLU A 233 4.68 -8.50 -18.41
N PRO A 234 5.80 -8.38 -19.13
CA PRO A 234 7.06 -7.96 -18.55
C PRO A 234 7.03 -6.48 -18.16
N ILE A 235 7.65 -6.15 -17.02
CA ILE A 235 7.68 -4.77 -16.49
C ILE A 235 9.08 -4.20 -16.57
N ALA A 236 9.21 -2.96 -17.05
CA ALA A 236 10.44 -2.18 -16.97
C ALA A 236 10.46 -1.34 -15.69
N ILE A 237 11.56 -1.39 -14.96
CA ILE A 237 11.77 -0.67 -13.70
C ILE A 237 12.85 0.38 -13.89
N ASP A 238 12.47 1.65 -13.76
CA ASP A 238 13.38 2.79 -13.79
C ASP A 238 13.18 3.63 -12.53
N LEU A 239 14.14 3.53 -11.60
CA LEU A 239 14.04 4.17 -10.29
C LEU A 239 15.22 5.12 -10.08
N ALA A 240 14.89 6.35 -9.69
CA ALA A 240 15.85 7.39 -9.38
C ALA A 240 16.45 7.28 -7.95
N ILE A 241 16.32 6.11 -7.32
CA ILE A 241 16.75 5.88 -5.93
C ILE A 241 18.26 6.05 -5.82
N GLU A 242 18.69 6.84 -4.86
CA GLU A 242 20.09 7.11 -4.54
C GLU A 242 20.56 6.33 -3.30
N TYR A 243 19.64 6.11 -2.35
CA TYR A 243 19.88 5.45 -1.07
C TYR A 243 18.77 4.43 -0.77
N THR A 244 19.17 3.20 -0.49
CA THR A 244 18.31 2.10 0.02
C THR A 244 19.19 1.08 0.74
N ASN A 245 18.65 0.28 1.65
CA ASN A 245 19.44 -0.82 2.21
C ASN A 245 19.47 -1.99 1.24
N GLU A 246 18.31 -2.35 0.72
CA GLU A 246 18.14 -3.47 -0.19
C GLU A 246 17.27 -3.08 -1.38
N VAL A 247 17.62 -3.60 -2.56
CA VAL A 247 16.73 -3.64 -3.73
C VAL A 247 16.49 -5.10 -4.07
N GLU A 248 15.24 -5.53 -3.96
CA GLU A 248 14.82 -6.87 -4.37
C GLU A 248 13.76 -6.77 -5.47
N VAL A 249 14.04 -7.37 -6.62
CA VAL A 249 13.14 -7.40 -7.78
C VAL A 249 12.92 -8.86 -8.19
N ARG A 250 11.65 -9.27 -8.30
CA ARG A 250 11.25 -10.65 -8.65
C ARG A 250 10.12 -10.66 -9.68
N GLY A 251 10.18 -11.62 -10.62
CA GLY A 251 9.08 -11.95 -11.54
C GLY A 251 9.39 -11.70 -13.01
N ASN A 252 8.35 -11.44 -13.81
CA ASN A 252 8.49 -11.10 -15.22
C ASN A 252 8.95 -9.64 -15.41
N ILE A 253 10.24 -9.45 -15.61
CA ILE A 253 10.91 -8.14 -15.62
C ILE A 253 11.69 -7.98 -16.93
N ASP A 254 11.37 -6.93 -17.68
CA ASP A 254 12.05 -6.60 -18.94
C ASP A 254 13.42 -5.98 -18.67
N SER A 255 13.46 -4.98 -17.78
CA SER A 255 14.67 -4.20 -17.49
C SER A 255 14.62 -3.61 -16.08
N VAL A 256 15.81 -3.42 -15.51
CA VAL A 256 16.01 -2.70 -14.24
C VAL A 256 17.07 -1.64 -14.46
N ALA A 257 16.72 -0.39 -14.18
CA ALA A 257 17.60 0.76 -14.26
C ALA A 257 17.61 1.48 -12.91
N LEU A 258 18.81 1.61 -12.33
CA LEU A 258 19.05 2.28 -11.05
C LEU A 258 20.12 3.37 -11.21
N PRO A 259 19.94 4.34 -12.14
CA PRO A 259 21.01 5.26 -12.53
C PRO A 259 21.44 6.22 -11.41
N GLY A 260 20.59 6.41 -10.39
CA GLY A 260 20.87 7.26 -9.24
C GLY A 260 21.58 6.55 -8.09
N LEU A 261 21.66 5.22 -8.09
CA LEU A 261 21.96 4.45 -6.89
C LEU A 261 23.42 4.56 -6.49
N ARG A 262 23.66 5.12 -5.29
CA ARG A 262 24.99 5.38 -4.74
C ARG A 262 25.29 4.56 -3.51
N ASN A 263 24.27 4.24 -2.71
CA ASN A 263 24.42 3.51 -1.46
C ASN A 263 23.36 2.41 -1.37
N TYR A 264 23.85 1.17 -1.26
CA TYR A 264 23.07 -0.01 -0.99
C TYR A 264 23.90 -1.04 -0.23
N SER A 265 23.20 -1.91 0.51
CA SER A 265 23.80 -3.08 1.15
C SER A 265 23.65 -4.31 0.26
N THR A 266 22.49 -4.51 -0.37
CA THR A 266 22.23 -5.69 -1.21
C THR A 266 21.32 -5.38 -2.38
N ILE A 267 21.58 -6.00 -3.53
CA ILE A 267 20.71 -6.00 -4.71
C ILE A 267 20.46 -7.46 -5.09
N ARG A 268 19.19 -7.83 -5.24
CA ARG A 268 18.73 -9.16 -5.64
C ARG A 268 17.73 -9.05 -6.77
N VAL A 269 18.04 -9.70 -7.89
CA VAL A 269 17.20 -9.70 -9.09
C VAL A 269 16.92 -11.15 -9.49
N TYR A 270 15.67 -11.56 -9.38
CA TYR A 270 15.19 -12.90 -9.71
C TYR A 270 14.18 -12.81 -10.86
N VAL A 271 14.66 -12.94 -12.09
CA VAL A 271 13.81 -12.81 -13.28
C VAL A 271 13.42 -14.19 -13.81
N ASP A 272 12.16 -14.33 -14.23
CA ASP A 272 11.64 -15.58 -14.77
C ASP A 272 12.21 -15.91 -16.17
N ASP A 273 12.46 -14.87 -16.98
CA ASP A 273 12.94 -14.96 -18.36
C ASP A 273 14.42 -14.53 -18.52
N ALA A 274 14.88 -14.40 -19.77
CA ALA A 274 16.21 -13.89 -20.11
C ALA A 274 16.38 -12.43 -19.64
N PHE A 275 17.49 -12.13 -18.97
CA PHE A 275 17.76 -10.81 -18.40
C PHE A 275 19.24 -10.45 -18.49
N ASP A 276 19.58 -9.21 -18.86
CA ASP A 276 20.95 -8.75 -18.98
C ASP A 276 21.56 -8.36 -17.62
N CYS A 277 21.91 -9.38 -16.83
CA CYS A 277 22.61 -9.20 -15.56
C CYS A 277 23.98 -8.51 -15.73
N GLY A 278 24.63 -8.66 -16.89
CA GLY A 278 25.91 -8.04 -17.19
C GLY A 278 25.78 -6.53 -17.31
N GLY A 279 24.84 -6.05 -18.12
CA GLY A 279 24.52 -4.63 -18.29
C GLY A 279 24.08 -3.97 -17.00
N LEU A 280 23.25 -4.63 -16.18
CA LEU A 280 22.89 -4.13 -14.84
C LEU A 280 24.11 -3.99 -13.93
N GLY A 281 24.99 -5.01 -13.90
CA GLY A 281 26.23 -4.96 -13.11
C GLY A 281 27.16 -3.83 -13.55
N GLU A 282 27.32 -3.62 -14.87
CA GLU A 282 28.12 -2.51 -15.41
C GLU A 282 27.55 -1.15 -15.05
N GLN A 283 26.22 -0.97 -15.13
CA GLN A 283 25.54 0.25 -14.71
C GLN A 283 25.84 0.58 -13.24
N LEU A 284 25.67 -0.40 -12.35
CA LEU A 284 25.90 -0.23 -10.91
C LEU A 284 27.37 0.07 -10.58
N ASN A 285 28.30 -0.53 -11.30
CA ASN A 285 29.73 -0.29 -11.09
C ASN A 285 30.14 1.15 -11.46
N GLY A 286 29.39 1.79 -12.37
CA GLY A 286 29.58 3.19 -12.73
C GLY A 286 29.01 4.20 -11.73
N THR A 287 28.05 3.80 -10.88
CA THR A 287 27.34 4.73 -9.98
C THR A 287 27.83 4.70 -8.53
N VAL A 288 28.43 3.59 -8.06
CA VAL A 288 28.85 3.42 -6.66
C VAL A 288 30.31 3.85 -6.45
N THR A 289 30.60 4.53 -5.34
CA THR A 289 31.97 4.94 -4.97
C THR A 289 32.32 4.50 -3.52
N PRO A 290 33.36 3.68 -3.29
CA PRO A 290 34.21 3.04 -4.29
C PRO A 290 33.46 1.95 -5.07
N PRO A 291 33.83 1.71 -6.35
CA PRO A 291 33.26 0.63 -7.14
C PRO A 291 33.68 -0.71 -6.52
N ALA A 292 32.76 -1.35 -5.81
CA ALA A 292 32.96 -2.68 -5.27
C ALA A 292 31.61 -3.39 -5.17
N ILE A 293 31.08 -3.79 -6.32
CA ILE A 293 30.08 -4.84 -6.35
C ILE A 293 30.76 -6.10 -5.80
N HIS A 294 30.54 -6.39 -4.53
CA HIS A 294 30.96 -7.65 -3.93
C HIS A 294 29.91 -8.72 -4.29
N TYR A 295 30.36 -9.94 -4.60
CA TYR A 295 29.48 -11.09 -4.87
C TYR A 295 28.47 -11.35 -3.75
N GLU A 296 28.79 -10.94 -2.52
CA GLU A 296 27.91 -11.08 -1.36
C GLU A 296 26.72 -10.09 -1.39
N ASN A 297 26.85 -8.99 -2.14
CA ASN A 297 25.92 -7.86 -2.14
C ASN A 297 25.13 -7.73 -3.46
N PHE A 298 25.46 -8.50 -4.49
CA PHE A 298 24.75 -8.48 -5.77
C PHE A 298 24.47 -9.89 -6.26
N PHE A 299 23.18 -10.19 -6.40
CA PHE A 299 22.69 -11.43 -6.99
C PHE A 299 21.75 -11.10 -8.14
N CYS A 300 21.98 -11.70 -9.30
CA CYS A 300 21.12 -11.57 -10.47
C CYS A 300 21.00 -12.93 -11.14
N SER A 301 19.76 -13.37 -11.39
CA SER A 301 19.46 -14.59 -12.12
C SER A 301 18.44 -14.31 -13.22
N GLY A 302 18.76 -14.75 -14.45
CA GLY A 302 17.85 -14.83 -15.58
C GLY A 302 18.10 -16.11 -16.38
N ALA A 303 17.12 -16.54 -17.19
CA ALA A 303 17.17 -17.80 -17.94
C ALA A 303 18.36 -17.88 -18.93
N GLU A 304 18.85 -16.73 -19.38
CA GLU A 304 20.06 -16.59 -20.18
C GLU A 304 21.05 -15.65 -19.48
N SER A 305 21.93 -16.16 -18.60
CA SER A 305 23.36 -15.80 -18.61
C SER A 305 24.08 -16.14 -17.30
N PHE A 306 25.03 -17.06 -17.40
CA PHE A 306 26.41 -16.69 -17.10
C PHE A 306 27.17 -16.76 -18.42
N SER A 307 27.14 -15.66 -19.18
CA SER A 307 28.08 -15.45 -20.28
C SER A 307 29.49 -15.39 -19.69
N SER A 308 30.37 -16.25 -20.20
CA SER A 308 31.71 -16.59 -19.68
C SER A 308 32.72 -15.43 -19.58
N THR A 309 32.32 -14.20 -19.91
CA THR A 309 33.18 -13.01 -19.95
C THR A 309 33.63 -12.56 -18.55
N TRP A 310 32.83 -12.80 -17.50
CA TRP A 310 33.25 -12.57 -16.11
C TRP A 310 34.19 -13.66 -15.57
N GLY A 311 34.26 -14.82 -16.24
CA GLY A 311 35.17 -15.92 -15.89
C GLY A 311 36.66 -15.63 -16.16
N ALA A 312 36.98 -14.53 -16.85
CA ALA A 312 38.36 -14.12 -17.11
C ALA A 312 38.87 -13.04 -16.14
N VAL A 313 37.99 -12.29 -15.47
CA VAL A 313 38.39 -11.29 -14.45
C VAL A 313 38.23 -11.85 -13.02
N PHE A 314 37.40 -12.87 -12.83
CA PHE A 314 37.16 -13.49 -11.53
C PHE A 314 37.39 -15.00 -11.61
N GLY A 315 38.65 -15.39 -11.42
CA GLY A 315 39.02 -16.79 -11.31
C GLY A 315 38.55 -17.38 -9.97
N ALA A 316 37.82 -18.49 -10.08
CA ALA A 316 37.63 -19.59 -9.13
C ALA A 316 36.21 -19.79 -8.55
N ALA A 317 35.66 -20.95 -8.92
CA ALA A 317 34.70 -21.80 -8.20
C ALA A 317 33.22 -21.38 -8.19
N VAL A 318 32.49 -21.73 -9.26
CA VAL A 318 31.09 -22.17 -9.15
C VAL A 318 31.00 -23.59 -9.70
N ILE A 319 30.87 -24.56 -8.79
CA ILE A 319 30.49 -25.94 -9.13
C ILE A 319 28.97 -25.93 -9.28
N VAL A 320 28.49 -25.98 -10.52
CA VAL A 320 27.06 -26.21 -10.81
C VAL A 320 26.79 -27.70 -10.68
N GLY A 321 26.27 -28.11 -9.53
CA GLY A 321 25.74 -29.46 -9.33
C GLY A 321 24.38 -29.59 -10.00
N PHE A 322 24.35 -30.15 -11.20
CA PHE A 322 23.12 -30.62 -11.83
C PHE A 322 22.52 -31.78 -11.01
N TRP A 323 21.36 -31.56 -10.38
CA TRP A 323 20.51 -32.64 -9.93
C TRP A 323 19.59 -33.06 -11.08
N ASN A 324 19.88 -34.23 -11.66
CA ASN A 324 18.95 -34.94 -12.53
C ASN A 324 17.81 -35.49 -11.67
N ILE A 325 16.58 -35.07 -11.95
CA ILE A 325 15.37 -35.82 -11.60
C ILE A 325 15.19 -36.89 -12.69
N ILE A 326 15.35 -38.16 -12.31
CA ILE A 326 14.93 -39.31 -13.12
C ILE A 326 13.44 -39.55 -12.85
N ILE A 327 12.74 -39.79 -13.96
CA ILE A 327 11.31 -40.10 -14.17
C ILE A 327 10.71 -41.02 -13.10
#